data_AF-A0A150J522-F1
#
_entry.id   AF-A0A150J522-F1
#
_cell.length_a   1.000
_cell.length_b   1.000
_cell.length_c   1.000
_cell.angle_alpha   90.00
_cell.angle_beta   90.00
_cell.angle_gamma   90.00
#
_symmetry.space_group_name_H-M   'P 1'
#
loop_
_entity.id
_entity.type
_entity.pdbx_description
1 polymer ?
#
loop_
_entity_poly.entity_id
_entity_poly.type
_entity_poly.pdbx_seq_one_letter_code
_entity_poly.pdbx_strand_id
1 'polypeptide(L)'
;MESTKEKITSFYKNEVFSTIRDNKNLMLISLGLFLLGSISGFYIFKILLNNNPEVIDTFLKEFQDMFGPLKEMTSLELFYTIFFVNTRTSFLIMMLGVFLGLFPFMSLWGNGTVLGLIYGKFIAEGGNPIVFLMGILPHGVIEIPAILIAASQGFRIGKEIISPPFGKSRSESLRVNIRMGLKLFALIIPLLLVAAFIEVYISAYLFKANL
;
A
#
# COMPACT_ATOMS: atom_id res chain seq x y z
N MET A 1 -9.64 38.49 5.60
CA MET A 1 -9.81 37.09 6.08
C MET A 1 -9.73 36.19 4.87
N GLU A 2 -8.83 35.20 4.87
CA GLU A 2 -8.86 34.15 3.83
C GLU A 2 -10.21 33.41 3.85
N SER A 3 -10.74 33.15 2.67
CA SER A 3 -11.91 32.30 2.44
C SER A 3 -11.62 30.84 2.80
N THR A 4 -12.66 30.06 3.10
CA THR A 4 -12.54 28.62 3.39
C THR A 4 -11.83 27.86 2.26
N LYS A 5 -12.08 28.24 1.01
CA LYS A 5 -11.45 27.65 -0.18
C LYS A 5 -9.95 27.93 -0.23
N GLU A 6 -9.54 29.15 0.10
CA GLU A 6 -8.12 29.55 0.15
C GLU A 6 -7.37 28.79 1.24
N LYS A 7 -7.98 28.65 2.43
CA LYS A 7 -7.41 27.87 3.54
C LYS A 7 -7.19 26.40 3.17
N ILE A 8 -8.17 25.76 2.54
CA ILE A 8 -8.06 24.35 2.09
C ILE A 8 -6.95 24.23 1.03
N THR A 9 -6.95 25.12 0.04
CA THR A 9 -5.94 25.09 -1.04
C THR A 9 -4.53 25.29 -0.49
N SER A 10 -4.36 26.24 0.43
CA SER A 10 -3.11 26.52 1.12
C SER A 10 -2.63 25.31 1.92
N PHE A 11 -3.53 24.62 2.65
CA PHE A 11 -3.22 23.40 3.38
C PHE A 11 -2.66 22.31 2.46
N TYR A 12 -3.38 21.94 1.39
CA TYR A 12 -2.90 20.88 0.49
C TYR A 12 -1.57 21.27 -0.18
N LYS A 13 -1.43 22.51 -0.64
CA LYS A 13 -0.23 22.97 -1.34
C LYS A 13 0.99 23.04 -0.43
N ASN A 14 0.86 23.67 0.74
CA ASN A 14 1.99 24.03 1.59
C ASN A 14 2.33 22.94 2.61
N GLU A 15 1.37 22.07 2.95
CA GLU A 15 1.58 21.04 3.96
C GLU A 15 1.68 19.66 3.33
N VAL A 16 0.65 19.25 2.58
CA VAL A 16 0.56 17.88 2.05
C VAL A 16 1.55 17.68 0.89
N PHE A 17 1.41 18.45 -0.18
CA PHE A 17 2.26 18.30 -1.37
C PHE A 17 3.70 18.74 -1.13
N SER A 18 3.93 19.70 -0.22
CA SER A 18 5.28 20.04 0.22
C SER A 18 5.94 18.84 0.91
N THR A 19 5.25 18.20 1.85
CA THR A 19 5.77 17.01 2.55
C THR A 19 6.07 15.87 1.58
N ILE A 20 5.19 15.60 0.61
CA ILE A 20 5.44 14.58 -0.41
C ILE A 20 6.69 14.91 -1.23
N ARG A 21 6.87 16.18 -1.61
CA ARG A 21 8.05 16.63 -2.36
C ARG A 21 9.33 16.47 -1.56
N ASP A 22 9.30 16.80 -0.27
CA ASP A 22 10.43 16.62 0.64
C ASP A 22 10.80 15.14 0.79
N ASN A 23 9.80 14.26 0.74
CA ASN A 23 9.97 12.82 0.86
C ASN A 23 10.22 12.10 -0.49
N LYS A 24 10.38 12.82 -1.61
CA LYS A 24 10.43 12.21 -2.97
C LYS A 24 11.40 11.04 -3.10
N ASN A 25 12.59 11.13 -2.49
CA ASN A 25 13.59 10.07 -2.58
C ASN A 25 13.16 8.83 -1.78
N LEU A 26 12.53 9.03 -0.62
CA LEU A 26 11.97 7.95 0.19
C LEU A 26 10.75 7.31 -0.49
N MET A 27 9.99 8.10 -1.25
CA MET A 27 8.90 7.59 -2.08
C MET A 27 9.42 6.74 -3.25
N LEU A 28 10.52 7.14 -3.90
CA LEU A 28 11.19 6.33 -4.92
C LEU A 28 11.77 5.03 -4.36
N ILE A 29 12.39 5.09 -3.17
CA ILE A 29 12.85 3.88 -2.46
C ILE A 29 11.66 2.97 -2.16
N SER A 30 10.55 3.54 -1.68
CA SER A 30 9.33 2.79 -1.39
C SER A 30 8.79 2.08 -2.64
N LEU A 31 8.78 2.78 -3.78
CA LEU A 31 8.37 2.20 -5.06
C LEU A 31 9.31 1.06 -5.48
N GLY A 32 10.62 1.28 -5.36
CA GLY A 32 11.62 0.24 -5.64
C GLY A 32 11.41 -1.01 -4.79
N LEU A 33 11.18 -0.86 -3.47
CA LEU A 33 10.91 -1.98 -2.57
C LEU A 33 9.64 -2.74 -2.94
N PHE A 34 8.57 -2.03 -3.28
CA PHE A 34 7.33 -2.66 -3.73
C PHE A 34 7.55 -3.46 -5.03
N LEU A 35 8.20 -2.86 -6.03
CA LEU A 35 8.48 -3.53 -7.31
C LEU A 35 9.41 -4.73 -7.15
N LEU A 36 10.44 -4.63 -6.31
CA LEU A 36 11.33 -5.75 -5.99
C LEU A 36 10.57 -6.87 -5.26
N GLY A 37 9.65 -6.52 -4.36
CA GLY A 37 8.71 -7.46 -3.75
C GLY A 37 7.85 -8.17 -4.80
N SER A 38 7.28 -7.45 -5.74
CA SER A 38 6.48 -8.03 -6.83
C SER A 38 7.26 -8.97 -7.72
N ILE A 39 8.49 -8.58 -8.09
CA ILE A 39 9.38 -9.44 -8.87
C ILE A 39 9.75 -10.69 -8.07
N SER A 40 10.09 -10.54 -6.78
CA SER A 40 10.43 -11.69 -5.94
C SER A 40 9.26 -12.64 -5.78
N GLY A 41 8.04 -12.15 -5.57
CA GLY A 41 6.82 -12.97 -5.50
C GLY A 41 6.57 -13.78 -6.77
N PHE A 42 6.74 -13.17 -7.94
CA PHE A 42 6.61 -13.87 -9.22
C PHE A 42 7.62 -15.02 -9.35
N TYR A 43 8.89 -14.78 -9.00
CA TYR A 43 9.92 -15.83 -9.07
C TYR A 43 9.78 -16.89 -7.99
N ILE A 44 9.31 -16.53 -6.79
CA ILE A 44 8.92 -17.49 -5.75
C ILE A 44 7.85 -18.42 -6.30
N PHE A 45 6.81 -17.88 -6.94
CA PHE A 45 5.79 -18.71 -7.57
C PHE A 45 6.39 -19.64 -8.65
N LYS A 46 7.10 -19.05 -9.61
CA LYS A 46 7.62 -19.78 -10.78
C LYS A 46 8.63 -20.87 -10.44
N ILE A 47 9.51 -20.62 -9.47
CA ILE A 47 10.63 -21.52 -9.14
C ILE A 47 10.24 -22.48 -8.01
N LEU A 48 9.71 -21.94 -6.91
CA LEU A 48 9.51 -22.70 -5.68
C LEU A 48 8.13 -23.36 -5.64
N LEU A 49 7.08 -22.63 -6.00
CA LEU A 49 5.72 -23.18 -5.91
C LEU A 49 5.41 -24.09 -7.11
N ASN A 50 5.56 -23.61 -8.34
CA ASN A 50 5.13 -24.31 -9.56
C ASN A 50 5.72 -25.73 -9.74
N ASN A 51 6.87 -26.02 -9.12
CA ASN A 51 7.54 -27.31 -9.22
C ASN A 51 7.34 -28.22 -7.98
N ASN A 52 6.66 -27.75 -6.94
CA ASN A 52 6.45 -28.47 -5.68
C ASN A 52 4.96 -28.47 -5.30
N PRO A 53 4.19 -29.49 -5.72
CA PRO A 53 2.75 -29.57 -5.48
C PRO A 53 2.35 -29.42 -4.00
N GLU A 54 3.09 -30.03 -3.07
CA GLU A 54 2.81 -29.91 -1.63
C GLU A 54 2.91 -28.47 -1.11
N VAL A 55 3.87 -27.69 -1.65
CA VAL A 55 4.07 -26.29 -1.26
C VAL A 55 2.97 -25.41 -1.85
N ILE A 56 2.53 -25.71 -3.08
CA ILE A 56 1.35 -25.06 -3.68
C ILE A 56 0.12 -25.30 -2.82
N ASP A 57 -0.17 -26.54 -2.46
CA ASP A 57 -1.38 -26.87 -1.70
C ASP A 57 -1.39 -26.17 -0.34
N THR A 58 -0.24 -26.12 0.32
CA THR A 58 -0.07 -25.38 1.58
C THR A 58 -0.32 -23.88 1.37
N PHE A 59 0.31 -23.28 0.36
CA PHE A 59 0.11 -21.87 0.02
C PHE A 59 -1.34 -21.54 -0.32
N LEU A 60 -2.00 -22.38 -1.14
CA LEU A 60 -3.40 -22.20 -1.51
C LEU A 60 -4.33 -22.30 -0.30
N LYS A 61 -4.05 -23.23 0.61
CA LYS A 61 -4.80 -23.37 1.85
C LYS A 61 -4.63 -22.14 2.73
N GLU A 62 -3.41 -21.68 2.98
CA GLU A 62 -3.16 -20.46 3.75
C GLU A 62 -3.82 -19.24 3.12
N PHE A 63 -3.72 -19.11 1.79
CA PHE A 63 -4.38 -18.04 1.06
C PHE A 63 -5.91 -18.11 1.19
N GLN A 64 -6.49 -19.32 1.13
CA GLN A 64 -7.92 -19.52 1.34
C GLN A 64 -8.36 -19.24 2.77
N ASP A 65 -7.56 -19.62 3.78
CA ASP A 65 -7.88 -19.34 5.18
C ASP A 65 -7.81 -17.83 5.48
N MET A 66 -6.91 -17.10 4.80
CA MET A 66 -6.79 -15.65 4.92
C MET A 66 -7.90 -14.87 4.19
N PHE A 67 -8.19 -15.22 2.93
CA PHE A 67 -9.06 -14.43 2.04
C PHE A 67 -10.46 -15.06 1.82
N GLY A 68 -10.64 -16.33 2.18
CA GLY A 68 -11.91 -17.05 2.08
C GLY A 68 -13.07 -16.34 2.77
N PRO A 69 -12.92 -15.89 4.04
CA PRO A 69 -13.98 -15.16 4.73
C PRO A 69 -14.43 -13.87 4.01
N LEU A 70 -13.56 -13.25 3.21
CA LEU A 70 -13.91 -12.04 2.46
C LEU A 70 -14.86 -12.33 1.29
N LYS A 71 -14.89 -13.56 0.76
CA LYS A 71 -15.77 -13.95 -0.35
C LYS A 71 -17.24 -14.07 0.06
N GLU A 72 -17.49 -14.35 1.34
CA GLU A 72 -18.84 -14.51 1.90
C GLU A 72 -19.44 -13.17 2.36
N MET A 73 -18.66 -12.09 2.34
CA MET A 73 -19.13 -10.76 2.73
C MET A 73 -20.04 -10.14 1.66
N THR A 74 -21.01 -9.35 2.10
CA THR A 74 -21.73 -8.45 1.19
C THR A 74 -20.77 -7.41 0.61
N SER A 75 -21.08 -6.84 -0.56
CA SER A 75 -20.23 -5.81 -1.16
C SER A 75 -19.99 -4.62 -0.23
N LEU A 76 -20.98 -4.22 0.56
CA LEU A 76 -20.83 -3.13 1.51
C LEU A 76 -19.87 -3.48 2.65
N GLU A 77 -19.97 -4.68 3.21
CA GLU A 77 -19.05 -5.17 4.25
C GLU A 77 -17.63 -5.31 3.71
N LEU A 78 -17.46 -5.84 2.51
CA LEU A 78 -16.17 -5.98 1.85
C LEU A 78 -15.54 -4.60 1.60
N PHE A 79 -16.32 -3.64 1.11
CA PHE A 79 -15.88 -2.26 0.88
C PHE A 79 -15.32 -1.61 2.15
N TYR A 80 -16.07 -1.65 3.25
CA TYR A 80 -15.59 -1.10 4.52
C TYR A 80 -14.39 -1.89 5.04
N THR A 81 -14.39 -3.22 4.92
CA THR A 81 -13.27 -4.06 5.37
C THR A 81 -11.98 -3.68 4.66
N ILE A 82 -11.98 -3.61 3.33
CA ILE A 82 -10.82 -3.22 2.53
C ILE A 82 -10.38 -1.79 2.88
N PHE A 83 -11.32 -0.85 2.93
CA PHE A 83 -11.02 0.54 3.28
C PHE A 83 -10.36 0.66 4.67
N PHE A 84 -10.91 0.01 5.70
CA PHE A 84 -10.37 0.07 7.06
C PHE A 84 -9.05 -0.67 7.19
N VAL A 85 -8.90 -1.84 6.56
CA VAL A 85 -7.64 -2.58 6.56
C VAL A 85 -6.54 -1.75 5.91
N ASN A 86 -6.77 -1.19 4.72
CA ASN A 86 -5.75 -0.40 4.02
C ASN A 86 -5.44 0.91 4.74
N THR A 87 -6.45 1.56 5.31
CA THR A 87 -6.25 2.78 6.12
C THR A 87 -5.46 2.48 7.38
N ARG A 88 -5.82 1.41 8.12
CA ARG A 88 -5.11 0.97 9.32
C ARG A 88 -3.68 0.58 9.00
N THR A 89 -3.48 -0.23 7.96
CA THR A 89 -2.15 -0.66 7.51
C THR A 89 -1.31 0.54 7.12
N SER A 90 -1.83 1.49 6.34
CA SER A 90 -1.11 2.73 6.01
C SER A 90 -0.72 3.54 7.24
N PHE A 91 -1.59 3.59 8.25
CA PHE A 91 -1.30 4.28 9.52
C PHE A 91 -0.18 3.58 10.29
N LEU A 92 -0.23 2.25 10.37
CA LEU A 92 0.81 1.43 10.99
C LEU A 92 2.13 1.53 10.23
N ILE A 93 2.12 1.53 8.90
CA ILE A 93 3.29 1.76 8.04
C ILE A 93 3.99 3.05 8.47
N MET A 94 3.25 4.15 8.59
CA MET A 94 3.82 5.43 9.00
C MET A 94 4.34 5.39 10.44
N MET A 95 3.51 4.97 11.40
CA MET A 95 3.83 5.08 12.83
C MET A 95 4.91 4.10 13.29
N LEU A 96 4.86 2.86 12.79
CA LEU A 96 5.85 1.83 13.09
C LEU A 96 7.16 2.03 12.32
N GLY A 97 7.26 3.09 11.51
CA GLY A 97 8.53 3.62 11.02
C GLY A 97 9.53 3.92 12.15
N VAL A 98 9.05 4.15 13.38
CA VAL A 98 9.87 4.32 14.60
C VAL A 98 10.87 3.17 14.81
N PHE A 99 10.53 1.96 14.35
CA PHE A 99 11.39 0.78 14.37
C PHE A 99 12.36 0.77 13.19
N LEU A 100 13.10 1.88 13.02
CA LEU A 100 14.16 2.06 12.02
C LEU A 100 13.69 1.88 10.56
N GLY A 101 12.41 2.08 10.29
CA GLY A 101 11.81 1.85 8.95
C GLY A 101 11.59 0.38 8.60
N LEU A 102 11.79 -0.56 9.54
CA LEU A 102 11.63 -1.99 9.30
C LEU A 102 10.19 -2.36 8.92
N PHE A 103 9.20 -1.79 9.61
CA PHE A 103 7.79 -2.06 9.32
C PHE A 103 7.34 -1.53 7.94
N PRO A 104 7.64 -0.27 7.53
CA PRO A 104 7.46 0.16 6.15
C PRO A 104 8.10 -0.77 5.12
N PHE A 105 9.33 -1.22 5.37
CA PHE A 105 10.03 -2.17 4.49
C PHE A 105 9.26 -3.48 4.36
N MET A 106 8.92 -4.13 5.48
CA MET A 106 8.19 -5.40 5.50
C MET A 106 6.83 -5.27 4.82
N SER A 107 6.12 -4.17 5.06
CA SER A 107 4.81 -3.96 4.46
C SER A 107 4.90 -3.77 2.95
N LEU A 108 5.82 -2.94 2.44
CA LEU A 108 5.98 -2.74 1.00
C LEU A 108 6.45 -4.01 0.30
N TRP A 109 7.43 -4.70 0.88
CA TRP A 109 7.93 -5.97 0.37
C TRP A 109 6.80 -7.01 0.32
N GLY A 110 6.08 -7.19 1.44
CA GLY A 110 4.98 -8.15 1.54
C GLY A 110 3.84 -7.88 0.57
N ASN A 111 3.37 -6.62 0.47
CA ASN A 111 2.32 -6.25 -0.49
C ASN A 111 2.76 -6.50 -1.94
N GLY A 112 4.01 -6.14 -2.27
CA GLY A 112 4.59 -6.46 -3.58
C GLY A 112 4.65 -7.97 -3.82
N THR A 113 5.20 -8.74 -2.88
CA THR A 113 5.32 -10.20 -2.98
C THR A 113 3.98 -10.88 -3.19
N VAL A 114 2.92 -10.48 -2.47
CA VAL A 114 1.56 -11.01 -2.68
C VAL A 114 1.08 -10.72 -4.11
N LEU A 115 1.24 -9.49 -4.61
CA LEU A 115 0.90 -9.14 -5.99
C LEU A 115 1.63 -10.03 -7.01
N GLY A 116 2.94 -10.23 -6.81
CA GLY A 116 3.78 -11.08 -7.64
C GLY A 116 3.36 -12.56 -7.63
N LEU A 117 3.00 -13.09 -6.47
CA LEU A 117 2.54 -14.47 -6.29
C LEU A 117 1.21 -14.70 -7.02
N ILE A 118 0.24 -13.80 -6.83
CA ILE A 118 -1.08 -13.90 -7.49
C ILE A 118 -0.90 -13.80 -9.01
N TYR A 119 -0.04 -12.90 -9.49
CA TYR A 119 0.27 -12.81 -10.92
C TYR A 119 0.92 -14.09 -11.46
N GLY A 120 1.94 -14.62 -10.76
CA GLY A 120 2.61 -15.86 -11.16
C GLY A 120 1.64 -17.03 -11.28
N LYS A 121 0.76 -17.19 -10.30
CA LYS A 121 -0.31 -18.20 -10.32
C LYS A 121 -1.24 -18.02 -11.52
N PHE A 122 -1.74 -16.80 -11.71
CA PHE A 122 -2.68 -16.50 -12.78
C PHE A 122 -2.12 -16.82 -14.16
N ILE A 123 -0.85 -16.51 -14.42
CA ILE A 123 -0.18 -16.85 -15.69
C ILE A 123 0.05 -18.35 -15.83
N ALA A 124 0.42 -19.06 -14.76
CA ALA A 124 0.62 -20.51 -14.81
C ALA A 124 -0.68 -21.29 -15.10
N GLU A 125 -1.84 -20.74 -14.71
CA GLU A 125 -3.17 -21.25 -15.04
C GLU A 125 -3.64 -20.89 -16.46
N GLY A 126 -2.77 -20.28 -17.28
CA GLY A 126 -3.08 -19.87 -18.65
C GLY A 126 -3.80 -18.53 -18.76
N GLY A 127 -3.86 -17.75 -17.67
CA GLY A 127 -4.52 -16.45 -17.63
C GLY A 127 -3.86 -15.40 -18.52
N ASN A 128 -4.68 -14.50 -19.09
CA ASN A 128 -4.21 -13.41 -19.95
C ASN A 128 -3.70 -12.21 -19.12
N PRO A 129 -2.43 -11.78 -19.25
CA PRO A 129 -1.88 -10.64 -18.49
C PRO A 129 -2.75 -9.36 -18.53
N ILE A 130 -3.44 -9.10 -19.64
CA ILE A 130 -4.32 -7.94 -19.79
C ILE A 130 -5.52 -8.05 -18.84
N VAL A 131 -6.12 -9.23 -18.71
CA VAL A 131 -7.26 -9.48 -17.81
C VAL A 131 -6.84 -9.30 -16.35
N PHE A 132 -5.63 -9.77 -15.99
CA PHE A 132 -5.06 -9.51 -14.66
C PHE A 132 -4.91 -8.01 -14.38
N LEU A 133 -4.34 -7.27 -15.34
CA LEU A 133 -4.18 -5.82 -15.21
C LEU A 133 -5.53 -5.09 -15.14
N MET A 134 -6.56 -5.55 -15.85
CA MET A 134 -7.92 -5.00 -15.73
C MET A 134 -8.53 -5.21 -14.34
N GLY A 135 -8.21 -6.33 -13.67
CA GLY A 135 -8.60 -6.56 -12.29
C GLY A 135 -7.94 -5.59 -11.31
N ILE A 136 -6.65 -5.28 -11.52
CA ILE A 136 -5.82 -4.58 -10.52
C ILE A 136 -5.67 -3.08 -10.78
N LEU A 137 -5.38 -2.68 -12.02
CA LEU A 137 -5.06 -1.28 -12.34
C LEU A 137 -6.12 -0.28 -11.87
N PRO A 138 -7.45 -0.53 -11.98
CA PRO A 138 -8.44 0.49 -11.61
C PRO A 138 -8.29 1.01 -10.18
N HIS A 139 -8.07 0.14 -9.19
CA HIS A 139 -7.88 0.53 -7.79
C HIS A 139 -6.38 0.69 -7.45
N GLY A 140 -5.51 -0.14 -8.02
CA GLY A 140 -4.08 -0.17 -7.73
C GLY A 140 -3.35 1.14 -8.08
N VAL A 141 -3.77 1.86 -9.12
CA VAL A 141 -3.21 3.19 -9.44
C VAL A 141 -3.49 4.26 -8.39
N ILE A 142 -4.46 4.02 -7.51
CA ILE A 142 -4.84 4.93 -6.42
C ILE A 142 -4.27 4.44 -5.08
N GLU A 143 -4.40 3.14 -4.81
CA GLU A 143 -3.93 2.52 -3.56
C GLU A 143 -2.41 2.55 -3.43
N ILE A 144 -1.68 2.16 -4.48
CA ILE A 144 -0.21 2.06 -4.43
C ILE A 144 0.39 3.42 -4.07
N PRO A 145 0.05 4.56 -4.74
CA PRO A 145 0.53 5.87 -4.30
C PRO A 145 0.21 6.20 -2.84
N ALA A 146 -0.98 5.85 -2.33
CA ALA A 146 -1.37 6.13 -0.95
C ALA A 146 -0.46 5.38 0.05
N ILE A 147 -0.20 4.10 -0.20
CA ILE A 147 0.70 3.27 0.62
C ILE A 147 2.15 3.79 0.52
N LEU A 148 2.61 4.18 -0.67
CA LEU A 148 3.96 4.74 -0.87
C LEU A 148 4.15 6.07 -0.15
N ILE A 149 3.13 6.94 -0.12
CA ILE A 149 3.17 8.20 0.66
C ILE A 149 3.31 7.87 2.15
N ALA A 150 2.50 6.96 2.68
CA ALA A 150 2.58 6.53 4.07
C ALA A 150 3.96 5.93 4.42
N ALA A 151 4.48 5.05 3.56
CA ALA A 151 5.78 4.41 3.75
C ALA A 151 6.94 5.40 3.68
N SER A 152 6.90 6.37 2.75
CA SER A 152 7.91 7.41 2.67
C SER A 152 8.03 8.21 3.97
N GLN A 153 6.90 8.50 4.63
CA GLN A 153 6.88 9.17 5.93
C GLN A 153 7.35 8.25 7.06
N GLY A 154 7.00 6.96 7.01
CA GLY A 154 7.51 5.96 7.95
C GLY A 154 9.03 5.79 7.88
N PHE A 155 9.61 5.74 6.68
CA PHE A 155 11.06 5.72 6.50
C PHE A 155 11.73 7.00 7.00
N ARG A 156 11.08 8.16 6.80
CA ARG A 156 11.57 9.43 7.33
C ARG A 156 11.62 9.41 8.86
N ILE A 157 10.55 8.93 9.50
CA ILE A 157 10.51 8.73 10.96
C ILE A 157 11.68 7.82 11.40
N GLY A 158 11.86 6.67 10.75
CA GLY A 158 12.93 5.73 11.09
C GLY A 158 14.33 6.33 10.94
N LYS A 159 14.56 7.07 9.86
CA LYS A 159 15.83 7.77 9.61
C LYS A 159 16.11 8.85 10.67
N GLU A 160 15.14 9.70 10.96
CA GLU A 160 15.36 10.85 11.85
C GLU A 160 15.41 10.47 13.35
N ILE A 161 14.96 9.28 13.73
CA ILE A 161 15.21 8.75 15.09
C ILE A 161 16.68 8.37 15.28
N ILE A 162 17.31 7.82 14.24
CA ILE A 162 18.75 7.48 14.27
C ILE A 162 19.57 8.77 14.21
N SER A 163 19.28 9.61 13.21
CA SER A 163 20.01 10.83 12.91
C SER A 163 19.02 11.99 12.73
N PRO A 164 18.61 12.66 13.82
CA PRO A 164 17.72 13.80 13.73
C PRO A 164 18.40 14.97 13.02
N PRO A 165 17.63 15.88 12.39
CA PRO A 165 18.18 17.09 11.81
C PRO A 165 19.01 17.91 12.81
N PHE A 166 20.03 18.62 12.32
CA PHE A 166 20.90 19.45 13.17
C PHE A 166 20.09 20.40 14.06
N GLY A 167 20.43 20.42 15.35
CA GLY A 167 19.76 21.26 16.35
C GLY A 167 18.40 20.76 16.83
N LYS A 168 17.93 19.57 16.41
CA LYS A 168 16.71 18.94 16.94
C LYS A 168 17.05 17.70 17.77
N SER A 169 16.35 17.54 18.89
CA SER A 169 16.31 16.27 19.61
C SER A 169 15.48 15.22 18.86
N ARG A 170 15.68 13.94 19.18
CA ARG A 170 14.90 12.83 18.62
C ARG A 170 13.39 12.98 18.87
N SER A 171 13.01 13.43 20.07
CA SER A 171 11.60 13.62 20.44
C SER A 171 10.95 14.79 19.67
N GLU A 172 11.68 15.88 19.45
CA GLU A 172 11.21 17.01 18.64
C GLU A 172 11.05 16.61 17.17
N SER A 173 12.03 15.92 16.60
CA SER A 173 11.93 15.38 15.24
C SER A 173 10.73 14.43 15.11
N LEU A 174 10.54 13.51 16.05
CA LEU A 174 9.40 12.59 16.03
C LEU A 174 8.06 13.34 16.07
N ARG A 175 7.91 14.34 16.95
CA ARG A 175 6.68 15.15 17.06
C ARG A 175 6.40 15.93 15.77
N VAL A 176 7.43 16.42 15.09
CA VAL A 176 7.27 17.09 13.80
C VAL A 176 6.84 16.08 12.73
N ASN A 177 7.50 14.93 12.64
CA ASN A 177 7.18 13.90 11.66
C ASN A 177 5.79 13.29 11.85
N ILE A 178 5.34 13.08 13.09
CA ILE A 178 3.96 12.63 13.35
C ILE A 178 2.96 13.67 12.86
N ARG A 179 3.19 14.96 13.13
CA ARG A 179 2.30 16.03 12.64
C ARG A 179 2.27 16.12 11.11
N MET A 180 3.42 16.02 10.45
CA MET A 180 3.49 15.97 8.98
C MET A 180 2.75 14.75 8.44
N GLY A 181 2.96 13.59 9.06
CA GLY A 181 2.27 12.35 8.74
C GLY A 181 0.75 12.45 8.85
N LEU A 182 0.22 12.96 9.96
CA LEU A 182 -1.22 13.17 10.13
C LEU A 182 -1.81 14.11 9.07
N LYS A 183 -1.06 15.11 8.60
CA LYS A 183 -1.50 15.96 7.47
C LYS A 183 -1.55 15.17 6.16
N LEU A 184 -0.63 14.25 5.91
CA LEU A 184 -0.69 13.36 4.74
C LEU A 184 -1.95 12.48 4.74
N PHE A 185 -2.49 12.12 5.92
CA PHE A 185 -3.72 11.34 6.03
C PHE A 185 -4.95 12.06 5.47
N ALA A 186 -4.93 13.39 5.37
CA ALA A 186 -5.97 14.15 4.67
C ALA A 186 -6.04 13.80 3.17
N LEU A 187 -4.94 13.31 2.57
CA LEU A 187 -4.90 12.81 1.20
C LEU A 187 -5.03 11.29 1.14
N ILE A 188 -4.36 10.54 2.02
CA ILE A 188 -4.36 9.06 2.01
C ILE A 188 -5.78 8.50 2.20
N ILE A 189 -6.56 9.03 3.15
CA ILE A 189 -7.90 8.49 3.46
C ILE A 189 -8.84 8.59 2.24
N PRO A 190 -9.01 9.76 1.59
CA PRO A 190 -9.82 9.84 0.37
C PRO A 190 -9.33 8.92 -0.76
N LEU A 191 -8.02 8.80 -0.96
CA LEU A 191 -7.46 7.90 -1.98
C LEU A 191 -7.85 6.44 -1.70
N LEU A 192 -7.65 5.96 -0.47
CA LEU A 192 -7.98 4.59 -0.10
C LEU A 192 -9.48 4.31 -0.12
N LEU A 193 -10.31 5.30 0.21
CA LEU A 193 -11.77 5.18 0.10
C LEU A 193 -12.20 4.97 -1.35
N VAL A 194 -11.65 5.77 -2.27
CA VAL A 194 -11.93 5.63 -3.71
C VAL A 194 -11.36 4.31 -4.24
N ALA A 195 -10.14 3.92 -3.83
CA ALA A 195 -9.54 2.66 -4.23
C ALA A 195 -10.41 1.45 -3.82
N ALA A 196 -10.85 1.39 -2.56
CA ALA A 196 -11.72 0.33 -2.06
C ALA A 196 -13.08 0.30 -2.79
N PHE A 197 -13.64 1.47 -3.11
CA PHE A 197 -14.88 1.53 -3.90
C PHE A 197 -14.68 0.94 -5.30
N ILE A 198 -13.61 1.34 -5.98
CA ILE A 198 -13.27 0.82 -7.31
C ILE A 198 -13.01 -0.69 -7.23
N GLU A 199 -12.29 -1.17 -6.22
CA GLU A 199 -11.97 -2.58 -6.07
C GLU A 199 -13.23 -3.46 -5.98
N VAL A 200 -14.15 -3.07 -5.10
CA VAL A 200 -15.35 -3.87 -4.81
C VAL A 200 -16.42 -3.74 -5.90
N TYR A 201 -16.64 -2.54 -6.43
CA TYR A 201 -17.78 -2.28 -7.32
C TYR A 201 -17.41 -2.29 -8.80
N ILE A 202 -16.13 -2.07 -9.16
CA ILE A 202 -15.69 -1.95 -10.56
C ILE A 202 -14.74 -3.09 -10.92
N SER A 203 -13.61 -3.22 -10.23
CA SER A 203 -12.60 -4.25 -10.50
C SER A 203 -13.16 -5.66 -10.40
N ALA A 204 -13.94 -5.95 -9.35
CA ALA A 204 -14.56 -7.27 -9.18
C ALA A 204 -15.53 -7.61 -10.32
N TYR A 205 -16.26 -6.62 -10.84
CA TYR A 205 -17.15 -6.80 -11.98
C TYR A 205 -16.37 -7.01 -13.29
N LEU A 206 -15.37 -6.17 -13.54
CA LEU A 206 -14.52 -6.25 -14.73
C LEU A 206 -13.75 -7.57 -14.80
N PHE A 207 -13.24 -8.06 -13.66
CA PHE A 207 -12.51 -9.31 -13.61
C PHE A 207 -13.44 -10.51 -13.88
N LYS A 208 -14.63 -10.56 -13.26
CA LYS A 208 -15.60 -11.64 -13.49
C LYS A 208 -16.18 -11.66 -14.91
N ALA A 209 -16.31 -10.51 -15.56
CA ALA A 209 -16.88 -10.42 -16.91
C ALA A 209 -15.92 -10.86 -18.03
N ASN A 210 -14.63 -11.01 -17.73
CA ASN A 210 -13.56 -11.30 -18.72
C ASN A 210 -12.74 -12.56 -18.38
N LEU A 211 -13.19 -13.36 -17.39
CA LEU A 211 -12.75 -14.74 -17.16
C LEU A 211 -13.61 -15.70 -18.00
#